data_AF-A0AAW0V1P1-F1
#
_entry.id   AF-A0AAW0V1P1-F1
#
_cell.length_a   1.000
_cell.length_b   1.000
_cell.length_c   1.000
_cell.angle_alpha   90.00
_cell.angle_beta   90.00
_cell.angle_gamma   90.00
#
_symmetry.space_group_name_H-M   'P 1'
#
loop_
_entity.id
_entity.type
_entity.pdbx_description
1 polymer ?
#
loop_
_entity_poly.entity_id
_entity_poly.type
_entity_poly.pdbx_seq_one_letter_code
_entity_poly.pdbx_strand_id
1 'polypeptide(L)'
;MFGVPMVWREPKDHSTDCYFCLTDIKGRNRKGKKSIVYPDLQSAIRPVLHSSDIPVPQPPSELPSDDTSNSDDSESQDATYTTQLESDKKPHLITQPELNDLTA
;
A
#
# COMPACT_ATOMS: atom_id res chain seq x y z
N MET A 1 1.82 10.08 12.53
CA MET A 1 2.43 10.59 11.27
C MET A 1 3.90 10.23 11.29
N PHE A 2 4.46 9.85 10.15
CA PHE A 2 5.86 9.47 10.02
C PHE A 2 6.61 10.56 9.26
N GLY A 3 7.84 10.86 9.68
CA GLY A 3 8.71 11.79 8.96
C GLY A 3 9.20 11.21 7.64
N VAL A 4 9.44 9.90 7.62
CA VAL A 4 9.67 9.14 6.39
C VAL A 4 8.67 7.99 6.36
N PRO A 5 7.87 7.85 5.30
CA PRO A 5 6.96 6.72 5.18
C PRO A 5 7.73 5.42 5.01
N MET A 6 7.04 4.28 5.16
CA MET A 6 7.61 2.99 4.75
C MET A 6 7.93 3.03 3.26
N VAL A 7 9.12 2.55 2.89
CA VAL A 7 9.54 2.47 1.48
C VAL A 7 9.60 1.01 1.08
N TRP A 8 8.91 0.67 -0.01
CA TRP A 8 8.94 -0.64 -0.64
C TRP A 8 9.69 -0.56 -1.96
N ARG A 9 10.55 -1.54 -2.21
CA ARG A 9 11.34 -1.70 -3.44
C ARG A 9 11.29 -3.16 -3.86
N GLU A 10 11.75 -3.43 -5.07
CA GLU A 10 11.86 -4.78 -5.59
C GLU A 10 12.82 -5.62 -4.71
N PRO A 11 12.38 -6.77 -4.17
CA PRO A 11 13.23 -7.65 -3.39
C PRO A 11 14.32 -8.30 -4.25
N LYS A 12 15.54 -8.35 -3.73
CA LYS A 12 16.66 -9.00 -4.39
C LYS A 12 16.50 -10.52 -4.46
N ASP A 13 16.12 -11.14 -3.35
CA ASP A 13 15.95 -12.59 -3.24
C ASP A 13 15.12 -12.99 -2.01
N HIS A 14 14.65 -14.24 -2.01
CA HIS A 14 13.78 -14.76 -0.95
C HIS A 14 14.49 -15.07 0.37
N SER A 15 15.81 -15.27 0.36
CA SER A 15 16.55 -15.74 1.54
C SER A 15 17.12 -14.61 2.39
N THR A 16 17.49 -13.48 1.75
CA THR A 16 18.20 -12.38 2.40
C THR A 16 17.46 -11.04 2.35
N ASP A 17 16.47 -10.89 1.45
CA ASP A 17 15.78 -9.61 1.24
C ASP A 17 14.24 -9.73 1.21
N CYS A 18 13.70 -10.88 1.60
CA CYS A 18 12.25 -11.07 1.75
C CYS A 18 11.78 -10.60 3.13
N TYR A 19 11.13 -9.45 3.19
CA TYR A 19 10.59 -8.86 4.42
C TYR A 19 9.65 -9.81 5.19
N PHE A 20 8.73 -10.48 4.50
CA PHE A 20 7.81 -11.42 5.13
C PHE A 20 8.51 -12.68 5.66
N CYS A 21 9.49 -13.19 4.90
CA CYS A 21 10.22 -14.40 5.25
C CYS A 21 11.12 -14.17 6.48
N LEU A 22 11.73 -12.99 6.57
CA LEU A 22 12.64 -12.62 7.64
C LEU A 22 11.93 -12.09 8.89
N THR A 23 10.65 -11.72 8.78
CA THR A 23 9.88 -11.31 9.96
C THR A 23 9.37 -12.54 10.73
N ASP A 24 9.87 -12.75 11.94
CA ASP A 24 9.40 -13.83 12.81
C ASP A 24 8.00 -13.55 13.37
N ILE A 25 6.98 -13.95 12.63
CA ILE A 25 5.57 -13.87 13.02
C ILE A 25 4.97 -15.23 13.42
N LYS A 26 5.74 -16.32 13.28
CA LYS A 26 5.21 -17.67 13.47
C LYS A 26 4.79 -17.89 14.93
N GLY A 27 3.57 -18.35 15.14
CA GLY A 27 3.03 -18.61 16.48
C GLY A 27 2.75 -17.36 17.32
N ARG A 28 2.92 -16.14 16.78
CA ARG A 28 2.54 -14.92 17.49
C ARG A 28 1.03 -14.72 17.43
N ASN A 29 0.45 -14.49 18.60
CA ASN A 29 -0.96 -14.16 18.77
C ASN A 29 -1.15 -12.65 19.00
N ARG A 30 -2.41 -12.22 19.15
CA ARG A 30 -2.75 -10.80 19.40
C ARG A 30 -2.06 -10.18 20.62
N LYS A 31 -1.70 -10.98 21.63
CA LYS A 31 -0.95 -10.50 22.82
C LYS A 31 0.53 -10.28 22.50
N GLY A 32 1.11 -11.10 21.62
CA GLY A 32 2.51 -11.03 21.19
C GLY A 32 2.81 -10.04 20.05
N LYS A 33 1.81 -9.35 19.50
CA LYS A 33 2.02 -8.45 18.35
C LYS A 33 3.05 -7.33 18.59
N LYS A 34 3.16 -6.85 19.84
CA LYS A 34 4.11 -5.77 20.20
C LYS A 34 5.56 -6.23 20.22
N SER A 35 5.82 -7.54 20.32
CA SER A 35 7.17 -8.10 20.32
C SER A 35 7.62 -8.52 18.93
N ILE A 36 6.82 -8.30 17.88
CA ILE A 36 7.26 -8.50 16.50
C ILE A 36 8.29 -7.41 16.19
N VAL A 37 9.50 -7.85 15.89
CA VAL A 37 10.54 -6.96 15.37
C VAL A 37 10.55 -7.13 13.87
N TYR A 38 10.23 -6.04 13.17
CA TYR A 38 10.33 -5.97 11.72
C TYR A 38 11.75 -5.54 11.35
N PRO A 39 12.44 -6.25 10.44
CA PRO A 39 13.78 -5.89 9.99
C PRO A 39 13.75 -4.66 9.07
N ASP A 40 14.85 -3.92 9.02
CA ASP A 40 15.11 -2.96 7.93
C ASP A 40 15.85 -3.70 6.82
N LEU A 41 15.25 -3.71 5.63
CA LEU A 41 15.79 -4.36 4.44
C LEU A 41 15.93 -3.34 3.31
N GLN A 42 16.71 -3.68 2.29
CA GLN A 42 16.82 -2.81 1.11
C GLN A 42 15.50 -2.77 0.33
N SER A 43 14.76 -3.90 0.32
CA SER A 43 13.42 -4.02 -0.25
C SER A 43 12.32 -3.36 0.58
N ALA A 44 12.50 -3.24 1.89
CA ALA A 44 11.47 -2.76 2.81
C ALA A 44 12.12 -1.99 3.97
N ILE A 45 12.12 -0.66 3.86
CA ILE A 45 12.64 0.25 4.88
C ILE A 45 11.49 0.73 5.74
N ARG A 46 11.64 0.61 7.05
CA ARG A 46 10.60 0.96 8.02
C ARG A 46 10.32 2.47 8.04
N PRO A 47 9.09 2.86 8.40
CA PRO A 47 8.80 4.26 8.66
C PRO A 47 9.69 4.83 9.76
N VAL A 48 10.15 6.06 9.55
CA VAL A 48 10.89 6.83 10.55
C VAL A 48 9.94 7.83 11.20
N LEU A 49 9.94 7.86 12.53
CA LEU A 49 9.14 8.83 13.29
C LEU A 49 9.73 10.24 13.12
N HIS A 50 8.88 11.25 13.23
CA HIS A 50 9.36 12.63 13.30
C HIS A 50 10.29 12.81 14.51
N SER A 51 11.32 13.62 14.30
CA SER A 51 12.30 14.01 15.31
C SER A 51 12.65 15.49 15.09
N SER A 52 13.60 16.02 15.87
CA SER A 52 14.20 17.33 15.59
C SER A 52 14.77 17.42 14.18
N ASP A 53 15.31 16.31 13.67
CA ASP A 53 15.96 16.26 12.36
C ASP A 53 14.94 16.07 11.22
N ILE A 54 13.76 15.51 11.53
CA ILE A 54 12.66 15.30 10.58
C ILE A 54 11.38 15.90 11.17
N PRO A 55 11.24 17.23 11.17
CA PRO A 55 10.09 17.90 11.77
C PRO A 55 8.80 17.59 11.01
N VAL A 56 7.67 17.87 11.66
CA VAL A 56 6.36 17.77 11.01
C VAL A 56 6.23 18.90 9.98
N PRO A 57 5.88 18.62 8.71
CA PRO A 57 5.65 19.66 7.72
C PRO A 57 4.54 20.60 8.18
N GLN A 58 4.79 21.91 8.10
CA GLN A 58 3.75 22.90 8.36
C GLN A 58 2.95 23.16 7.08
N PRO A 59 1.61 23.31 7.18
CA PRO A 59 0.80 23.69 6.05
C PRO A 59 1.24 25.07 5.53
N PRO A 60 1.14 25.33 4.21
CA PRO A 60 1.42 26.65 3.64
C PRO A 60 0.53 27.72 4.28
N SER A 61 1.07 28.91 4.52
CA SER A 61 0.32 30.04 5.10
C SER A 61 -0.69 30.66 4.13
N GLU A 62 -0.43 30.54 2.84
CA GLU A 62 -1.29 31.05 1.77
C GLU A 62 -1.52 29.90 0.77
N LEU A 63 -2.79 29.60 0.52
CA LEU A 63 -3.17 28.71 -0.57
C LEU A 63 -3.12 29.54 -1.86
N PRO A 64 -2.52 29.05 -2.95
CA PRO A 64 -2.63 29.74 -4.23
C PRO A 64 -4.11 29.89 -4.56
N SER A 65 -4.53 31.12 -4.88
CA SER A 65 -5.85 31.35 -5.46
C SER A 65 -5.90 30.59 -6.78
N ASP A 66 -6.63 29.49 -6.82
CA ASP A 66 -6.95 28.82 -8.07
C ASP A 66 -7.79 29.80 -8.91
N ASP A 67 -7.13 30.56 -9.79
CA ASP A 67 -7.79 31.12 -10.97
C ASP A 67 -8.13 29.94 -11.87
N THR A 68 -9.19 29.22 -11.50
CA THR A 68 -9.87 28.27 -12.37
C THR A 68 -10.49 29.07 -13.50
N SER A 69 -9.69 29.44 -14.50
CA SER A 69 -10.25 29.64 -15.83
C SER A 69 -10.87 28.31 -16.20
N ASN A 70 -12.20 28.29 -16.33
CA ASN A 70 -12.95 27.17 -16.88
C ASN A 70 -12.34 26.84 -18.25
N SER A 71 -11.36 25.95 -18.26
CA SER A 71 -10.81 25.37 -19.47
C SER A 71 -11.70 24.18 -19.72
N ASP A 72 -12.49 24.27 -20.79
CA ASP A 72 -13.47 23.26 -21.18
C ASP A 72 -12.91 21.85 -20.95
N ASP A 73 -13.57 21.17 -20.02
CA ASP A 73 -13.41 19.77 -19.70
C ASP A 73 -13.64 18.99 -21.00
N SER A 74 -12.55 18.70 -21.71
CA SER A 74 -12.61 17.64 -22.70
C SER A 74 -12.82 16.37 -21.90
N GLU A 75 -14.09 15.94 -21.81
CA GLU A 75 -14.50 14.63 -21.33
C GLU A 75 -13.56 13.60 -21.96
N SER A 76 -12.53 13.22 -21.21
CA SER A 76 -11.99 11.89 -21.32
C SER A 76 -13.18 11.00 -21.08
N GLN A 77 -13.61 10.28 -22.11
CA GLN A 77 -14.49 9.13 -21.97
C GLN A 77 -13.71 8.06 -21.19
N ASP A 78 -13.48 8.33 -19.90
CA ASP A 78 -13.27 7.26 -18.95
C ASP A 78 -14.57 6.50 -19.00
N ALA A 79 -14.52 5.31 -19.60
CA ALA A 79 -15.67 4.46 -19.72
C ALA A 79 -16.19 4.28 -18.29
N THR A 80 -17.32 4.91 -17.99
CA THR A 80 -18.00 4.79 -16.71
C THR A 80 -18.02 3.31 -16.37
N TYR A 81 -17.17 2.89 -15.41
CA TYR A 81 -17.28 1.56 -14.86
C TYR A 81 -18.58 1.58 -14.08
N THR A 82 -19.65 1.24 -14.78
CA THR A 82 -20.87 0.83 -14.13
C THR A 82 -20.43 -0.40 -13.35
N THR A 83 -20.33 -0.28 -12.02
CA THR A 83 -20.55 -1.45 -11.18
C THR A 83 -21.92 -1.92 -11.61
N GLN A 84 -21.94 -2.91 -12.51
CA GLN A 84 -23.10 -3.73 -12.74
C GLN A 84 -23.41 -4.27 -11.35
N LEU A 85 -24.28 -3.57 -10.63
CA LEU A 85 -25.11 -4.14 -9.58
C LEU A 85 -26.03 -5.11 -10.32
N GLU A 86 -25.44 -6.17 -10.89
CA GLU A 86 -26.13 -7.38 -11.25
C GLU A 86 -26.58 -7.96 -9.92
N SER A 87 -27.73 -7.48 -9.49
CA SER A 87 -28.35 -7.78 -8.21
C SER A 87 -28.82 -9.24 -8.10
N ASP A 88 -28.30 -10.15 -8.92
CA ASP A 88 -28.72 -11.55 -9.00
C ASP A 88 -27.60 -12.55 -9.38
N LYS A 89 -26.32 -12.16 -9.43
CA LYS A 89 -25.25 -13.15 -9.65
C LYS A 89 -24.73 -13.69 -8.31
N LYS A 90 -25.10 -14.95 -8.04
CA LYS A 90 -24.50 -15.81 -7.01
C LYS A 90 -22.97 -15.60 -6.99
N PRO A 91 -22.32 -15.49 -5.82
CA PRO A 91 -20.88 -15.30 -5.75
C PRO A 91 -20.17 -16.35 -6.58
N HIS A 92 -19.25 -15.89 -7.43
CA HIS A 92 -18.42 -16.77 -8.24
C HIS A 92 -17.54 -17.59 -7.30
N LEU A 93 -17.71 -18.92 -7.33
CA LEU A 93 -16.93 -19.84 -6.52
C LEU A 93 -15.74 -20.31 -7.34
N ILE A 94 -14.55 -19.90 -6.93
CA ILE A 94 -13.29 -20.29 -7.56
C ILE A 94 -13.08 -21.79 -7.39
N THR A 95 -12.69 -22.47 -8.47
CA THR A 95 -12.43 -23.91 -8.52
C THR A 95 -10.94 -24.22 -8.46
N GLN A 96 -10.57 -25.42 -7.98
CA GLN A 96 -9.18 -25.88 -7.90
C GLN A 96 -8.37 -25.75 -9.23
N PRO A 97 -8.92 -26.06 -10.42
CA PRO A 97 -8.16 -25.88 -11.66
C PRO A 97 -7.84 -24.41 -11.97
N GLU A 98 -8.65 -23.44 -11.54
CA GLU A 98 -8.37 -22.01 -11.73
C GLU A 98 -7.21 -21.53 -10.83
N LEU A 99 -6.92 -22.23 -9.73
CA LEU A 99 -5.78 -21.91 -8.87
C LEU A 99 -4.43 -22.43 -9.41
N ASN A 100 -4.44 -23.48 -10.23
CA ASN A 100 -3.22 -24.13 -10.70
C ASN A 100 -2.41 -23.26 -11.68
N ASP A 101 -3.03 -22.26 -12.30
CA ASP A 101 -2.37 -21.31 -13.21
C ASP A 101 -1.54 -20.25 -12.46
N LEU A 102 -1.74 -20.12 -11.14
CA LEU A 102 -1.06 -19.14 -10.28
C LEU A 102 0.21 -19.70 -9.61
N THR A 103 0.57 -20.94 -9.93
CA THR A 103 1.76 -21.61 -9.42
C THR A 103 2.59 -22.12 -10.59
N ALA A 104 3.19 -21.18 -11.33
CA ALA A 104 4.27 -21.46 -12.27
C ALA A 104 5.63 -21.33 -11.57
#